data_AF-A0A7U7L9Z6-F1
#
_entry.id   AF-A0A7U7L9Z6-F1
#
_cell.length_a   1.000
_cell.length_b   1.000
_cell.length_c   1.000
_cell.angle_alpha   90.00
_cell.angle_beta   90.00
_cell.angle_gamma   90.00
#
_symmetry.space_group_name_H-M   'P 1'
#
loop_
_entity.id
_entity.type
_entity.pdbx_description
1 polymer ?
#
loop_
_entity_poly.entity_id
_entity_poly.type
_entity_poly.pdbx_seq_one_letter_code
_entity_poly.pdbx_strand_id
1 'polypeptide(L)'
;EITDNSTMASANTPGWWRVAVSNSDTVTDFPTYPDGSKLYSYGYMLVEKIGEVWFQHYYAHMGANAKRQDWGTEPNTSRPWIIDYNTANKPSAGDVGALPI
;
A
#
# COMPACT_ATOMS: atom_id res chain seq x y z
N GLU A 1 2.73 -4.54 -14.60
CA GLU A 1 2.56 -5.33 -13.36
C GLU A 1 3.70 -5.04 -12.40
N ILE A 2 3.55 -5.37 -11.12
CA ILE A 2 4.60 -5.26 -10.11
C ILE A 2 5.12 -6.66 -9.77
N THR A 3 6.44 -6.84 -9.86
CA THR A 3 7.14 -8.08 -9.55
C THR A 3 8.36 -7.79 -8.67
N ASP A 4 9.13 -8.81 -8.34
CA ASP A 4 10.38 -8.68 -7.58
C ASP A 4 11.31 -7.61 -8.20
N ASN A 5 12.05 -6.91 -7.34
CA ASN A 5 12.97 -5.81 -7.66
C ASN A 5 12.34 -4.57 -8.31
N SER A 6 11.00 -4.51 -8.41
CA SER A 6 10.27 -3.30 -8.82
C SER A 6 10.00 -2.37 -7.62
N THR A 7 9.27 -1.29 -7.86
CA THR A 7 8.64 -0.48 -6.80
C THR A 7 7.14 -0.43 -7.03
N MET A 8 6.35 -0.22 -5.99
CA MET A 8 4.94 0.10 -6.15
C MET A 8 4.79 1.44 -6.89
N ALA A 9 5.71 2.39 -6.67
CA ALA A 9 5.74 3.69 -7.34
C ALA A 9 5.97 3.57 -8.86
N SER A 10 6.60 2.51 -9.36
CA SER A 10 6.83 2.33 -10.80
C SER A 10 5.54 2.10 -11.60
N ALA A 11 4.40 1.87 -10.94
CA ALA A 11 3.09 1.87 -11.57
C ALA A 11 2.65 3.30 -11.91
N ASN A 12 3.29 3.89 -12.92
CA ASN A 12 3.16 5.30 -13.32
C ASN A 12 2.14 5.54 -14.45
N THR A 13 1.21 4.61 -14.66
CA THR A 13 0.06 4.80 -15.55
C THR A 13 -1.22 4.42 -14.82
N PRO A 14 -2.30 5.23 -14.96
CA PRO A 14 -3.60 4.88 -14.38
C PRO A 14 -4.13 3.54 -14.85
N GLY A 15 -4.89 2.87 -13.98
CA GLY A 15 -5.53 1.58 -14.25
C GLY A 15 -5.19 0.52 -13.21
N TRP A 16 -5.57 -0.72 -13.52
CA TRP A 16 -5.36 -1.88 -12.66
C TRP A 16 -4.03 -2.56 -12.97
N TRP A 17 -3.24 -2.77 -11.92
CA TRP A 17 -1.95 -3.44 -11.96
C TRP A 17 -2.02 -4.75 -11.19
N ARG A 18 -1.61 -5.85 -11.82
CA ARG A 18 -1.32 -7.10 -11.09
C ARG A 18 -0.10 -6.88 -10.19
N VAL A 19 -0.17 -7.35 -8.95
CA VAL A 19 0.95 -7.41 -8.01
C VAL A 19 1.25 -8.88 -7.75
N ALA A 20 2.42 -9.33 -8.19
CA ALA A 20 2.87 -10.71 -8.10
C ALA A 20 4.33 -10.72 -7.63
N VAL A 21 4.53 -10.38 -6.37
CA VAL A 21 5.86 -10.24 -5.76
C VAL A 21 6.13 -11.49 -4.92
N SER A 22 7.12 -12.29 -5.34
CA SER A 22 7.51 -13.53 -4.68
C SER A 22 8.38 -13.28 -3.46
N ASN A 23 9.21 -12.22 -3.50
CA ASN A 23 10.00 -11.76 -2.36
C ASN A 23 9.74 -10.26 -2.13
N SER A 24 8.91 -9.94 -1.14
CA SER A 24 8.54 -8.57 -0.83
C SER A 24 9.69 -7.73 -0.29
N ASP A 25 10.81 -8.33 0.13
CA ASP A 25 12.06 -7.63 0.47
C ASP A 25 12.78 -6.98 -0.70
N THR A 26 12.46 -7.40 -1.91
CA THR A 26 12.99 -6.78 -3.12
C THR A 26 12.22 -5.54 -3.58
N VAL A 27 11.04 -5.27 -3.00
CA VAL A 27 10.22 -4.09 -3.33
C VAL A 27 10.30 -3.11 -2.16
N THR A 28 11.08 -2.05 -2.34
CA THR A 28 11.52 -1.17 -1.24
C THR A 28 10.41 -0.29 -0.67
N ASP A 29 9.39 0.03 -1.46
CA ASP A 29 8.23 0.83 -1.06
C ASP A 29 6.95 -0.01 -0.92
N PHE A 30 7.10 -1.31 -0.65
CA PHE A 30 5.96 -2.19 -0.38
C PHE A 30 5.21 -1.77 0.89
N PRO A 31 3.88 -1.86 0.96
CA PRO A 31 3.12 -1.56 2.16
C PRO A 31 3.52 -2.41 3.36
N THR A 32 3.73 -1.76 4.51
CA THR A 32 4.03 -2.40 5.80
C THR A 32 2.97 -2.05 6.84
N TYR A 33 2.63 -3.02 7.68
CA TYR A 33 1.91 -2.79 8.92
C TYR A 33 2.73 -1.92 9.89
N PRO A 34 2.11 -1.33 10.93
CA PRO A 34 2.81 -0.51 11.91
C PRO A 34 3.98 -1.19 12.62
N ASP A 35 3.96 -2.52 12.73
CA ASP A 35 5.05 -3.33 13.31
C ASP A 35 6.22 -3.59 12.34
N GLY A 36 6.13 -3.08 11.11
CA GLY A 36 7.14 -3.23 10.05
C GLY A 36 6.97 -4.49 9.20
N SER A 37 6.05 -5.40 9.54
CA SER A 37 5.77 -6.57 8.71
C SER A 37 5.09 -6.16 7.40
N LYS A 38 5.43 -6.81 6.29
CA LYS A 38 4.84 -6.49 4.98
C LYS A 38 3.47 -7.12 4.83
N LEU A 39 2.59 -6.43 4.11
CA LEU A 39 1.33 -7.02 3.66
C LEU A 39 1.62 -8.23 2.76
N TYR A 40 0.65 -9.15 2.66
CA TYR A 40 0.76 -10.27 1.71
C TYR A 40 1.01 -9.75 0.30
N SER A 41 2.01 -10.32 -0.38
CA SER A 41 2.68 -9.67 -1.51
C SER A 41 2.10 -9.98 -2.89
N TYR A 42 0.94 -10.65 -2.91
CA TYR A 42 0.15 -10.89 -4.12
C TYR A 42 -1.18 -10.16 -4.01
N GLY A 43 -1.69 -9.67 -5.14
CA GLY A 43 -2.95 -8.96 -5.22
C GLY A 43 -3.06 -8.12 -6.47
N TYR A 44 -3.73 -6.98 -6.35
CA TYR A 44 -3.86 -6.00 -7.42
C TYR A 44 -3.85 -4.58 -6.85
N MET A 45 -3.47 -3.61 -7.68
CA MET A 45 -3.40 -2.20 -7.30
C MET A 45 -4.17 -1.37 -8.32
N LEU A 46 -5.04 -0.48 -7.83
CA LEU A 46 -5.60 0.60 -8.62
C LEU A 46 -4.66 1.79 -8.57
N VAL A 47 -4.35 2.36 -9.73
CA VAL A 47 -3.65 3.64 -9.86
C VAL A 47 -4.58 4.64 -10.53
N GLU A 48 -4.74 5.82 -9.94
CA GLU A 48 -5.52 6.91 -10.51
C GLU A 48 -4.67 8.18 -10.60
N LYS A 49 -4.96 8.99 -11.63
CA LYS A 49 -4.42 10.33 -11.77
C LYS A 49 -5.55 11.31 -12.00
N ILE A 50 -5.71 12.29 -11.11
CA ILE A 50 -6.70 13.37 -11.25
C ILE A 50 -5.97 14.70 -11.09
N GLY A 51 -5.86 15.46 -12.18
CA GLY A 51 -5.02 16.65 -12.22
C GLY A 51 -3.56 16.30 -11.89
N GLU A 52 -3.03 16.90 -10.83
CA GLU A 52 -1.67 16.69 -10.32
C GLU A 52 -1.61 15.66 -9.18
N VAL A 53 -2.73 15.02 -8.85
CA VAL A 53 -2.84 14.00 -7.81
C VAL A 53 -2.61 12.62 -8.39
N TRP A 54 -1.68 11.88 -7.80
CA TRP A 54 -1.56 10.44 -7.96
C TRP A 54 -2.13 9.72 -6.75
N PHE A 55 -2.93 8.70 -7.00
CA PHE A 55 -3.48 7.81 -5.99
C PHE A 55 -3.11 6.37 -6.31
N GLN A 56 -2.65 5.64 -5.31
CA GLN A 56 -2.41 4.21 -5.40
C GLN A 56 -3.15 3.49 -4.28
N HIS A 57 -3.92 2.46 -4.64
CA HIS A 57 -4.69 1.65 -3.71
C HIS A 57 -4.38 0.17 -3.96
N TYR A 58 -3.63 -0.41 -3.04
CA TYR A 58 -3.27 -1.81 -3.06
C TYR A 58 -4.29 -2.66 -2.31
N TYR A 59 -4.77 -3.69 -3.00
CA TYR A 59 -5.65 -4.73 -2.49
C TYR A 59 -4.84 -6.02 -2.39
N ALA A 60 -4.37 -6.34 -1.18
CA ALA A 60 -3.71 -7.61 -0.94
C ALA A 60 -4.70 -8.77 -1.13
N HIS A 61 -4.26 -9.88 -1.69
CA HIS A 61 -5.09 -11.06 -1.95
C HIS A 61 -5.70 -11.64 -0.66
N MET A 62 -5.12 -11.37 0.51
CA MET A 62 -5.65 -11.74 1.83
C MET A 62 -6.55 -10.66 2.47
N GLY A 63 -6.97 -9.65 1.70
CA GLY A 63 -8.00 -8.68 2.10
C GLY A 63 -7.50 -7.40 2.78
N ALA A 64 -6.20 -7.29 3.08
CA ALA A 64 -5.62 -6.03 3.58
C ALA A 64 -5.59 -4.96 2.48
N ASN A 65 -5.93 -3.72 2.83
CA ASN A 65 -5.92 -2.59 1.91
C ASN A 65 -4.90 -1.55 2.37
N ALA A 66 -4.15 -1.01 1.41
CA ALA A 66 -3.18 0.05 1.63
C ALA A 66 -3.38 1.16 0.61
N LYS A 67 -3.37 2.42 1.04
CA LYS A 67 -3.53 3.57 0.14
C LYS A 67 -2.46 4.63 0.37
N ARG A 68 -2.04 5.29 -0.69
CA ARG A 68 -1.25 6.51 -0.61
C ARG A 68 -1.65 7.47 -1.73
N GLN A 69 -1.46 8.76 -1.45
CA GLN A 69 -1.72 9.83 -2.40
C GLN A 69 -0.54 10.78 -2.37
N ASP A 70 -0.13 11.29 -3.53
CA ASP A 70 0.85 12.36 -3.60
C ASP A 70 0.59 13.37 -4.73
N TRP A 71 1.20 14.56 -4.59
CA TRP A 71 1.21 15.62 -5.58
C TRP A 71 2.54 15.57 -6.34
N GLY A 72 2.54 15.06 -7.57
CA GLY A 72 3.78 14.83 -8.30
C GLY A 72 3.60 14.63 -9.80
N THR A 73 4.69 14.75 -10.54
CA THR A 73 4.72 14.42 -11.98
C THR A 73 4.50 12.92 -12.21
N GLU A 74 4.92 12.09 -11.26
CA GLU A 74 4.75 10.64 -11.21
C GLU A 74 4.48 10.16 -9.76
N PRO A 75 3.95 8.93 -9.55
CA PRO A 75 3.85 8.36 -8.22
C PRO A 75 5.22 8.27 -7.55
N ASN A 76 5.28 8.61 -6.26
CA ASN A 76 6.50 8.54 -5.48
C ASN A 76 6.22 8.13 -4.03
N THR A 77 7.27 8.08 -3.23
CA THR A 77 7.26 7.55 -1.86
C THR A 77 7.29 8.66 -0.79
N SER A 78 7.03 9.92 -1.16
CA SER A 78 7.06 11.05 -0.21
C SER A 78 5.99 10.92 0.88
N ARG A 79 4.89 10.23 0.57
CA ARG A 79 3.83 9.86 1.51
C ARG A 79 3.86 8.37 1.83
N PRO A 80 3.77 8.00 3.12
CA PRO A 80 3.72 6.60 3.51
C PRO A 80 2.40 5.96 3.07
N TRP A 81 2.39 4.64 3.04
CA TRP A 81 1.16 3.88 2.93
C TRP A 81 0.32 4.01 4.21
N ILE A 82 -0.97 4.22 4.03
CA ILE A 82 -1.98 4.10 5.10
C ILE A 82 -2.65 2.75 4.95
N ILE A 83 -2.57 1.92 6.00
CA ILE A 83 -3.15 0.57 6.02
C ILE A 83 -4.49 0.62 6.76
N ASP A 84 -5.55 0.14 6.12
CA ASP A 84 -6.86 0.10 6.75
C ASP A 84 -6.89 -0.91 7.92
N TYR A 85 -7.64 -0.59 8.96
CA TYR A 85 -7.89 -1.54 10.05
C TYR A 85 -8.65 -2.77 9.53
N ASN A 86 -8.25 -3.94 10.04
CA ASN A 86 -8.83 -5.24 9.70
C ASN A 86 -8.53 -6.25 10.83
N THR A 87 -8.81 -7.53 10.60
CA THR A 87 -8.61 -8.58 11.61
C THR A 87 -7.14 -8.83 11.97
N ALA A 88 -6.20 -8.53 11.08
CA ALA A 88 -4.75 -8.62 11.32
C ALA A 88 -4.15 -7.30 11.83
N ASN A 89 -4.70 -6.15 11.41
CA ASN A 89 -4.32 -4.82 11.87
C ASN A 89 -5.49 -4.19 12.61
N LYS A 90 -5.64 -4.52 13.90
CA LYS A 90 -6.72 -3.99 14.73
C LYS A 90 -6.30 -2.64 15.32
N PRO A 91 -7.24 -1.71 15.53
CA PRO A 91 -6.96 -0.56 16.37
C PRO A 91 -6.62 -1.01 17.79
N SER A 92 -5.62 -0.38 18.39
CA SER A 92 -5.36 -0.45 19.83
C SER A 92 -6.40 0.39 20.59
N ALA A 93 -6.45 0.21 21.92
CA ALA A 93 -7.29 1.06 22.78
C ALA A 93 -6.92 2.55 22.62
N GLY A 94 -5.63 2.86 22.51
CA GLY A 94 -5.14 4.22 22.28
C GLY A 94 -5.61 4.83 20.96
N ASP A 95 -5.68 4.03 19.89
CA ASP A 95 -6.11 4.48 18.57
C ASP A 95 -7.57 4.95 18.53
N VAL A 96 -8.40 4.45 19.45
CA VAL A 96 -9.83 4.77 19.54
C VAL A 96 -10.20 5.56 20.79
N GLY A 97 -9.22 5.97 21.60
CA GLY A 97 -9.46 6.69 22.85
C GLY A 97 -10.16 5.85 23.94
N ALA A 98 -10.04 4.53 23.88
CA ALA A 98 -10.53 3.61 24.89
C ALA A 98 -9.50 3.41 26.03
N LEU A 99 -9.99 3.01 27.20
CA LEU A 99 -9.10 2.57 28.28
C LEU A 99 -8.46 1.21 27.91
N PRO A 100 -7.17 0.98 28.24
CA PRO A 100 -6.55 -0.34 28.11
C PRO A 100 -7.31 -1.37 28.94
N ILE A 101 -7.33 -2.62 28.46
CA ILE A 101 -7.85 -3.77 29.22
C ILE A 101 -6.78 -4.36 30.13
#